data_AF-A0A7D7N8K6-F1
#
_entry.id   AF-A0A7D7N8K6-F1
#
_cell.length_a   1.000
_cell.length_b   1.000
_cell.length_c   1.000
_cell.angle_alpha   90.00
_cell.angle_beta   90.00
_cell.angle_gamma   90.00
#
_symmetry.space_group_name_H-M   'P 1'
#
loop_
_entity.id
_entity.type
_entity.pdbx_description
1 polymer ?
#
loop_
_entity_poly.entity_id
_entity_poly.type
_entity_poly.pdbx_seq_one_letter_code
_entity_poly.pdbx_strand_id
1 'polypeptide(L)'
;MKTAHDFLHHPEFALLLQAACKNGRGGITAVAATIGMNEKLLANKLNPNCPTNHPTADEVCRIVEATQDIKPVQRLAGLAGYVCMPLPDCDRAYSDPLAGFADVAEKHSRVAKKLIAAHKEESESGREIGPNEQMRIRAAILDMVNDAMCLYGSI
;
A
#
# COMPACT_ATOMS: atom_id res chain seq x y z
N MET A 1 -13.76 -20.61 3.11
CA MET A 1 -12.50 -19.82 3.18
C MET A 1 -12.03 -19.66 1.76
N LYS A 2 -11.95 -18.44 1.21
CA LYS A 2 -11.47 -18.23 -0.17
C LYS A 2 -9.97 -18.56 -0.20
N THR A 3 -9.55 -19.34 -1.18
CA THR A 3 -8.16 -19.73 -1.36
C THR A 3 -7.39 -18.61 -2.07
N ALA A 4 -6.05 -18.58 -1.96
CA ALA A 4 -5.22 -17.60 -2.66
C ALA A 4 -5.47 -17.59 -4.19
N HIS A 5 -5.85 -18.73 -4.76
CA HIS A 5 -6.23 -18.89 -6.15
C HIS A 5 -7.46 -18.05 -6.53
N ASP A 6 -8.46 -17.99 -5.65
CA ASP A 6 -9.71 -17.24 -5.89
C ASP A 6 -9.48 -15.72 -6.02
N PHE A 7 -8.38 -15.20 -5.47
CA PHE A 7 -8.07 -13.76 -5.51
C PHE A 7 -7.45 -13.33 -6.85
N LEU A 8 -6.57 -14.15 -7.43
CA LEU A 8 -5.95 -13.85 -8.73
C LEU A 8 -6.97 -13.88 -9.89
N HIS A 9 -8.04 -14.66 -9.73
CA HIS A 9 -9.14 -14.75 -10.70
C HIS A 9 -10.26 -13.72 -10.44
N HIS A 10 -10.09 -12.82 -9.46
CA HIS A 10 -11.10 -11.82 -9.16
C HIS A 10 -11.19 -10.79 -10.31
N PRO A 11 -12.38 -10.50 -10.88
CA PRO A 11 -12.52 -9.61 -12.04
C PRO A 11 -11.90 -8.23 -11.83
N GLU A 12 -12.04 -7.67 -10.63
CA GLU A 12 -11.44 -6.37 -10.29
C GLU A 12 -9.91 -6.39 -10.30
N PHE A 13 -9.30 -7.53 -9.96
CA PHE A 13 -7.84 -7.65 -9.96
C PHE A 13 -7.29 -7.59 -11.38
N ALA A 14 -7.94 -8.29 -12.32
CA ALA A 14 -7.62 -8.21 -13.75
C ALA A 14 -7.81 -6.78 -14.30
N LEU A 15 -8.88 -6.08 -13.89
CA LEU A 15 -9.12 -4.68 -14.27
C LEU A 15 -8.02 -3.73 -13.77
N LEU A 16 -7.54 -3.93 -12.55
CA LEU A 16 -6.45 -3.12 -12.00
C LEU A 16 -5.13 -3.35 -12.73
N LEU A 17 -4.79 -4.61 -13.05
CA LEU A 17 -3.61 -4.91 -13.85
C LEU A 17 -3.71 -4.33 -15.26
N GLN A 18 -4.92 -4.38 -15.86
CA GLN A 18 -5.17 -3.75 -17.15
C GLN A 18 -4.99 -2.24 -17.08
N ALA A 19 -5.52 -1.58 -16.04
CA ALA A 19 -5.36 -0.15 -15.83
C ALA A 19 -3.88 0.22 -15.62
N ALA A 20 -3.14 -0.54 -14.81
CA ALA A 20 -1.70 -0.36 -14.61
C ALA A 20 -0.93 -0.43 -15.94
N CYS A 21 -1.22 -1.43 -16.78
CA CYS A 21 -0.57 -1.56 -18.08
C CYS A 21 -0.95 -0.42 -19.05
N LYS A 22 -2.20 0.03 -19.06
CA LYS A 22 -2.65 1.15 -19.90
C LYS A 22 -2.04 2.48 -19.50
N ASN A 23 -1.90 2.71 -18.20
CA ASN A 23 -1.37 3.96 -17.64
C ASN A 23 0.16 3.96 -17.55
N GLY A 24 0.80 2.80 -17.70
CA GLY A 24 2.25 2.67 -17.81
C GLY A 24 2.82 3.49 -18.96
N ARG A 25 4.09 3.90 -18.85
CA ARG A 25 4.76 4.66 -19.91
C ARG A 25 4.80 3.83 -21.19
N GLY A 26 4.17 4.34 -22.26
CA GLY A 26 4.06 3.63 -23.55
C GLY A 26 2.94 2.57 -23.61
N GLY A 27 2.08 2.51 -22.60
CA GLY A 27 0.90 1.65 -22.57
C GLY A 27 1.20 0.15 -22.55
N ILE A 28 0.18 -0.66 -22.87
CA ILE A 28 0.25 -2.13 -22.79
C ILE A 28 1.39 -2.69 -23.65
N THR A 29 1.63 -2.15 -24.84
CA THR A 29 2.71 -2.59 -25.74
C THR A 29 4.08 -2.48 -25.10
N ALA A 30 4.38 -1.32 -24.49
CA ALA A 30 5.67 -1.09 -23.85
C ALA A 30 5.85 -1.96 -22.59
N VAL A 31 4.79 -2.12 -21.80
CA VAL A 31 4.81 -3.01 -20.63
C VAL A 31 5.03 -4.46 -21.07
N ALA A 32 4.33 -4.92 -22.11
CA ALA A 32 4.50 -6.26 -22.67
C ALA A 32 5.95 -6.51 -23.12
N ALA A 33 6.54 -5.56 -23.85
CA ALA A 33 7.94 -5.63 -24.25
C ALA A 33 8.89 -5.70 -23.04
N THR A 34 8.63 -4.88 -22.01
CA THR A 34 9.44 -4.82 -20.77
C THR A 34 9.42 -6.16 -20.02
N ILE A 35 8.26 -6.82 -19.96
CA ILE A 35 8.12 -8.14 -19.33
C ILE A 35 8.41 -9.30 -20.31
N GLY A 36 8.91 -9.04 -21.51
CA GLY A 36 9.26 -10.07 -22.49
C GLY A 36 8.06 -10.89 -22.98
N MET A 37 6.88 -10.28 -23.07
CA MET A 37 5.64 -10.91 -23.50
C MET A 37 5.09 -10.27 -24.78
N ASN A 38 4.37 -11.05 -25.59
CA ASN A 38 3.61 -10.52 -26.70
C ASN A 38 2.44 -9.65 -26.20
N GLU A 39 2.24 -8.46 -26.78
CA GLU A 39 1.18 -7.52 -26.40
C GLU A 39 -0.22 -8.16 -26.44
N LYS A 40 -0.55 -8.89 -27.51
CA LYS A 40 -1.88 -9.52 -27.65
C LYS A 40 -2.08 -10.60 -26.60
N LEU A 41 -1.03 -11.33 -26.27
CA LEU A 41 -1.07 -12.33 -25.19
C LEU A 41 -1.32 -11.66 -23.83
N LEU A 42 -0.60 -10.57 -23.55
CA LEU A 42 -0.81 -9.80 -22.32
C LEU A 42 -2.23 -9.23 -22.25
N ALA A 43 -2.71 -8.59 -23.33
CA ALA A 43 -4.07 -8.05 -23.38
C ALA A 43 -5.15 -9.12 -23.17
N ASN A 44 -4.95 -10.34 -23.70
CA ASN A 44 -5.84 -11.46 -23.48
C ASN A 44 -5.80 -11.93 -22.00
N LYS A 45 -4.60 -12.06 -21.42
CA LYS A 45 -4.43 -12.41 -19.99
C LYS A 45 -5.10 -11.41 -19.06
N LEU A 46 -5.08 -10.13 -19.41
CA LEU A 46 -5.68 -9.04 -18.62
C LEU A 46 -7.18 -8.85 -18.87
N ASN A 47 -7.82 -9.68 -19.70
CA ASN A 47 -9.25 -9.59 -19.96
C ASN A 47 -10.04 -10.30 -18.85
N PRO A 48 -10.85 -9.60 -18.03
CA PRO A 48 -11.62 -10.20 -16.95
C PRO A 48 -12.69 -11.20 -17.45
N ASN A 49 -13.08 -11.10 -18.72
CA ASN A 49 -14.05 -11.99 -19.35
C ASN A 49 -13.40 -13.23 -19.98
N CYS A 50 -12.07 -13.36 -19.93
CA CYS A 50 -11.41 -14.55 -20.44
C CYS A 50 -11.48 -15.66 -19.37
N PRO A 51 -12.12 -16.81 -19.65
CA PRO A 51 -12.28 -17.87 -18.65
C PRO A 51 -11.01 -18.68 -18.42
N THR A 52 -9.97 -18.45 -19.23
CA THR A 52 -8.71 -19.20 -19.21
C THR A 52 -7.55 -18.23 -19.41
N ASN A 53 -6.31 -18.70 -19.18
CA ASN A 53 -5.10 -17.93 -19.45
C ASN A 53 -5.05 -16.60 -18.65
N HIS A 54 -5.17 -16.67 -17.33
CA HIS A 54 -4.96 -15.53 -16.45
C HIS A 54 -3.46 -15.27 -16.22
N PRO A 55 -3.08 -14.08 -15.70
CA PRO A 55 -1.72 -13.82 -15.29
C PRO A 55 -1.31 -14.76 -14.14
N THR A 56 -0.12 -15.34 -14.23
CA THR A 56 0.53 -16.05 -13.12
C THR A 56 1.03 -15.03 -12.09
N ALA A 57 1.36 -15.49 -10.87
CA ALA A 57 1.91 -14.62 -9.84
C ALA A 57 3.22 -13.92 -10.28
N ASP A 58 4.09 -14.62 -11.02
CA ASP A 58 5.32 -14.05 -11.58
C ASP A 58 5.00 -12.91 -12.57
N GLU A 59 4.06 -13.15 -13.50
CA GLU A 59 3.64 -12.13 -14.46
C GLU A 59 3.05 -10.90 -13.76
N VAL A 60 2.28 -11.09 -12.68
CA VAL A 60 1.78 -10.00 -11.85
C VAL A 60 2.93 -9.18 -11.25
N CYS A 61 3.92 -9.84 -10.63
CA CYS A 61 5.08 -9.16 -10.06
C CYS A 61 5.81 -8.32 -11.12
N ARG A 62 6.08 -8.90 -12.29
CA ARG A 62 6.76 -8.21 -13.39
C ARG A 62 5.95 -7.02 -13.93
N ILE A 63 4.63 -7.12 -13.98
CA ILE A 63 3.75 -6.00 -14.36
C ILE A 63 3.84 -4.88 -13.31
N VAL A 64 3.75 -5.22 -12.02
CA VAL A 64 3.83 -4.24 -10.93
C VAL A 64 5.20 -3.54 -10.93
N GLU A 65 6.28 -4.28 -11.15
CA GLU A 65 7.64 -3.71 -11.28
C GLU A 65 7.77 -2.82 -12.53
N ALA A 66 7.27 -3.24 -13.68
CA ALA A 66 7.35 -2.45 -14.92
C ALA A 66 6.51 -1.16 -14.86
N THR A 67 5.37 -1.20 -14.18
CA THR A 67 4.43 -0.07 -14.10
C THR A 67 4.64 0.80 -12.88
N GLN A 68 5.32 0.29 -11.85
CA GLN A 68 5.42 0.89 -10.51
C GLN A 68 4.03 1.17 -9.88
N ASP A 69 2.97 0.50 -10.34
CA ASP A 69 1.62 0.65 -9.79
C ASP A 69 1.36 -0.45 -8.75
N ILE A 70 1.34 -0.05 -7.47
CA ILE A 70 1.14 -0.95 -6.33
C ILE A 70 -0.35 -1.32 -6.09
N LYS A 71 -1.30 -0.63 -6.74
CA LYS A 71 -2.74 -0.83 -6.51
C LYS A 71 -3.21 -2.27 -6.68
N PRO A 72 -2.72 -3.07 -7.66
CA PRO A 72 -3.08 -4.48 -7.77
C PRO A 72 -2.73 -5.26 -6.49
N VAL A 73 -1.54 -5.05 -5.94
CA VAL A 73 -1.08 -5.72 -4.70
C VAL A 73 -1.92 -5.29 -3.50
N GLN A 74 -2.19 -3.97 -3.38
CA GLN A 74 -3.08 -3.45 -2.34
C GLN A 74 -4.47 -4.06 -2.41
N ARG A 75 -5.00 -4.29 -3.63
CA ARG A 75 -6.31 -4.93 -3.78
C ARG A 75 -6.28 -6.40 -3.38
N LEU A 76 -5.24 -7.14 -3.73
CA LEU A 76 -5.08 -8.53 -3.27
C LEU A 76 -5.07 -8.61 -1.75
N ALA A 77 -4.30 -7.74 -1.08
CA ALA A 77 -4.31 -7.66 0.38
C ALA A 77 -5.70 -7.34 0.92
N GLY A 78 -6.37 -6.33 0.36
CA GLY A 78 -7.73 -5.94 0.77
C GLY A 78 -8.77 -7.05 0.60
N LEU A 79 -8.68 -7.86 -0.46
CA LEU A 79 -9.55 -9.02 -0.67
C LEU A 79 -9.33 -10.12 0.38
N ALA A 80 -8.12 -10.22 0.93
CA ALA A 80 -7.77 -11.13 2.00
C ALA A 80 -7.98 -10.53 3.41
N GLY A 81 -8.45 -9.27 3.52
CA GLY A 81 -8.65 -8.60 4.81
C GLY A 81 -7.37 -7.99 5.41
N TYR A 82 -6.33 -7.79 4.60
CA TYR A 82 -5.07 -7.17 4.99
C TYR A 82 -4.92 -5.79 4.36
N VAL A 83 -4.05 -4.96 4.94
CA VAL A 83 -3.59 -3.69 4.34
C VAL A 83 -2.13 -3.84 3.92
N CYS A 84 -1.76 -3.28 2.76
CA CYS A 84 -0.35 -3.11 2.40
C CYS A 84 0.14 -1.75 2.90
N MET A 85 1.20 -1.78 3.71
CA MET A 85 1.95 -0.60 4.12
C MET A 85 3.35 -0.68 3.49
N PRO A 86 3.94 0.45 3.05
CA PRO A 86 5.35 0.48 2.71
C PRO A 86 6.19 -0.02 3.89
N LEU A 87 7.26 -0.76 3.61
CA LEU A 87 8.23 -1.10 4.65
C LEU A 87 8.90 0.19 5.13
N PRO A 88 8.93 0.45 6.45
CA PRO A 88 9.64 1.60 6.99
C PRO A 88 11.14 1.36 6.90
N ASP A 89 11.90 2.44 6.78
CA ASP A 89 13.35 2.38 6.90
C ASP A 89 13.70 2.27 8.40
N CYS A 90 14.15 1.09 8.82
CA CYS A 90 14.40 0.78 10.22
C CYS A 90 15.89 0.91 10.52
N ASP A 91 16.35 2.16 10.69
CA ASP A 91 17.74 2.43 11.10
C ASP A 91 18.03 2.05 12.56
N ARG A 92 16.99 1.82 13.38
CA ARG A 92 17.11 1.51 14.80
C ARG A 92 16.86 0.04 15.07
N ALA A 93 17.87 -0.64 15.64
CA ALA A 93 17.69 -1.91 16.31
C ALA A 93 17.24 -1.67 17.76
N TYR A 94 16.09 -2.21 18.14
CA TYR A 94 15.67 -2.22 19.55
C TYR A 94 16.24 -3.47 20.22
N SER A 95 17.27 -3.32 21.05
CA SER A 95 17.86 -4.45 21.79
C SER A 95 17.03 -4.88 23.02
N ASP A 96 16.20 -3.97 23.55
CA ASP A 96 15.23 -4.23 24.61
C ASP A 96 13.82 -3.87 24.10
N PRO A 97 12.96 -4.88 23.82
CA PRO A 97 11.59 -4.66 23.34
C PRO A 97 10.72 -3.83 24.28
N LEU A 98 10.91 -3.94 25.61
CA LEU A 98 10.07 -3.24 26.57
C LEU A 98 10.44 -1.75 26.61
N ALA A 99 11.74 -1.44 26.62
CA ALA A 99 12.22 -0.07 26.50
C ALA A 99 11.79 0.54 25.15
N GLY A 100 11.92 -0.21 24.06
CA GLY A 100 11.46 0.23 22.75
C GLY A 100 9.97 0.54 22.69
N PHE A 101 9.12 -0.30 23.30
CA PHE A 101 7.68 -0.02 23.41
C PHE A 101 7.40 1.28 24.19
N ALA A 102 8.07 1.47 25.32
CA ALA A 102 7.91 2.68 26.13
C ALA A 102 8.34 3.94 25.36
N ASP A 103 9.45 3.89 24.64
CA ASP A 103 9.96 5.00 23.83
C ASP A 103 9.00 5.40 22.71
N VAL A 104 8.48 4.41 21.96
CA VAL A 104 7.49 4.66 20.90
C VAL A 104 6.22 5.28 21.49
N ALA A 105 5.71 4.72 22.59
CA ALA A 105 4.53 5.24 23.26
C ALA A 105 4.73 6.68 23.76
N GLU A 106 5.88 6.98 24.37
CA GLU A 106 6.19 8.31 24.90
C GLU A 106 6.33 9.34 23.77
N LYS A 107 7.10 9.02 22.72
CA LYS A 107 7.31 9.89 21.55
C LYS A 107 5.97 10.34 20.98
N HIS A 108 5.09 9.38 20.69
CA HIS A 108 3.81 9.66 20.03
C HIS A 108 2.77 10.28 20.97
N SER A 109 2.82 10.00 22.27
CA SER A 109 2.02 10.73 23.27
C SER A 109 2.35 12.23 23.27
N ARG A 110 3.64 12.59 23.18
CA ARG A 110 4.07 14.00 23.11
C ARG A 110 3.56 14.68 21.83
N VAL A 111 3.61 14.00 20.68
CA VAL A 111 3.07 14.52 19.41
C VAL A 111 1.57 14.73 19.50
N ALA A 112 0.81 13.73 19.99
CA ALA A 112 -0.63 13.83 20.15
C ALA A 112 -1.04 14.99 21.06
N LYS A 113 -0.36 15.18 22.21
CA LYS A 113 -0.59 16.32 23.11
C LYS A 113 -0.39 17.67 22.43
N LYS A 114 0.63 17.80 21.58
CA LYS A 114 0.87 19.03 20.80
C LYS A 114 -0.23 19.29 19.78
N LEU A 115 -0.71 18.25 19.09
CA LEU A 115 -1.83 18.37 18.15
C LEU A 115 -3.12 18.80 18.87
N ILE A 116 -3.44 18.19 20.01
CA ILE A 116 -4.61 18.55 20.83
C ILE A 116 -4.54 19.99 21.33
N ALA A 117 -3.35 20.46 21.75
CA ALA A 117 -3.17 21.84 22.20
C ALA A 117 -3.39 22.84 21.05
N ALA A 118 -2.85 22.57 19.86
CA ALA A 118 -3.00 23.42 18.68
C ALA A 118 -4.46 23.49 18.18
N HIS A 119 -5.24 22.40 18.34
CA HIS A 119 -6.63 22.32 17.91
C HIS A 119 -7.56 23.36 18.58
N LYS A 120 -7.17 23.92 19.73
CA LYS A 120 -7.98 24.91 20.46
C LYS A 120 -7.76 26.36 20.03
N GLU A 121 -6.64 26.69 19.38
CA GLU A 121 -6.26 28.09 19.10
C GLU A 121 -6.44 28.49 17.62
N GLU A 122 -6.46 27.55 16.67
CA GLU A 122 -6.40 27.84 15.22
C GLU A 122 -7.44 27.10 14.35
N SER A 123 -8.52 26.52 14.91
CA SER A 123 -9.51 25.82 14.07
C SER A 123 -10.38 26.79 13.25
N GLU A 124 -10.25 26.74 11.92
CA GLU A 124 -11.01 27.60 10.97
C GLU A 124 -12.53 27.32 10.95
N SER A 125 -12.99 26.33 11.67
CA SER A 125 -14.39 26.24 12.10
C SER A 125 -14.41 25.31 13.30
N GLY A 126 -14.82 25.82 14.46
CA GLY A 126 -14.73 25.16 15.77
C GLY A 126 -15.56 23.88 15.96
N ARG A 127 -15.76 23.08 14.90
CA ARG A 127 -16.40 21.75 14.88
C ARG A 127 -15.84 20.79 13.83
N GLU A 128 -14.95 21.20 12.92
CA GLU A 128 -14.41 20.32 11.87
C GLU A 128 -12.88 20.41 11.75
N ILE A 129 -12.20 19.25 11.73
CA ILE A 129 -10.75 19.15 11.51
C ILE A 129 -10.46 19.59 10.06
N GLY A 130 -9.79 20.73 9.90
CA GLY A 130 -9.47 21.29 8.59
C GLY A 130 -8.44 20.45 7.80
N PRO A 131 -8.28 20.67 6.47
CA PRO A 131 -7.43 19.84 5.61
C PRO A 131 -5.96 19.76 6.07
N ASN A 132 -5.39 20.89 6.50
CA ASN A 132 -4.01 20.95 7.02
C ASN A 132 -3.85 20.16 8.32
N GLU A 133 -4.87 20.19 9.17
CA GLU A 133 -4.87 19.44 10.41
C GLU A 133 -5.04 17.94 10.18
N GLN A 134 -5.93 17.55 9.27
CA GLN A 134 -6.04 16.15 8.83
C GLN A 134 -4.71 15.64 8.27
N MET A 135 -3.99 16.46 7.48
CA MET A 135 -2.67 16.10 6.97
C MET A 135 -1.66 15.89 8.10
N ARG A 136 -1.60 16.79 9.10
CA ARG A 136 -0.71 16.67 10.26
C ARG A 136 -1.03 15.44 11.11
N ILE A 137 -2.30 15.16 11.35
CA ILE A 137 -2.75 13.97 12.09
C ILE A 137 -2.37 12.69 11.33
N ARG A 138 -2.63 12.63 10.01
CA ARG A 138 -2.25 11.48 9.17
C ARG A 138 -0.75 11.25 9.18
N ALA A 139 0.06 12.30 9.09
CA ALA A 139 1.51 12.20 9.15
C ALA A 139 1.99 11.66 10.51
N ALA A 140 1.40 12.13 11.62
CA ALA A 140 1.73 11.63 12.96
C ALA A 140 1.34 10.16 13.15
N ILE A 141 0.17 9.74 12.64
CA ILE A 141 -0.25 8.33 12.66
C ILE A 141 0.70 7.46 11.85
N LEU A 142 1.10 7.91 10.66
CA LEU A 142 2.04 7.15 9.82
C LEU A 142 3.40 6.98 10.50
N ASP A 143 3.94 8.04 11.13
CA ASP A 143 5.19 7.96 11.90
C ASP A 143 5.08 6.96 13.07
N MET A 144 3.94 6.95 13.76
CA MET A 144 3.66 5.98 14.83
C MET A 144 3.60 4.54 14.33
N VAL A 145 2.93 4.30 13.20
CA VAL A 145 2.85 2.96 12.61
C VAL A 145 4.23 2.49 12.15
N ASN A 146 5.05 3.37 11.55
CA ASN A 146 6.41 3.06 11.13
C ASN A 146 7.30 2.66 12.32
N ASP A 147 7.31 3.46 13.38
CA ASP A 147 8.08 3.14 14.59
C ASP A 147 7.63 1.82 15.21
N ALA A 148 6.31 1.58 15.28
CA ALA A 148 5.75 0.35 15.80
C ALA A 148 6.12 -0.87 14.93
N MET A 149 6.14 -0.73 13.60
CA MET A 149 6.59 -1.78 12.69
C MET A 149 8.08 -2.10 12.86
N CYS A 150 8.94 -1.08 13.00
CA CYS A 150 10.37 -1.30 13.25
C CYS A 150 10.64 -1.97 14.60
N LEU A 151 9.90 -1.57 15.64
CA LEU A 151 9.95 -2.25 16.92
C LEU A 151 9.52 -3.70 16.80
N TYR A 152 8.37 -3.97 16.17
CA TYR A 152 7.85 -5.32 15.98
C TYR A 152 8.83 -6.22 15.21
N GLY A 153 9.50 -5.68 14.17
CA GLY A 153 10.51 -6.43 13.42
C GLY A 153 11.83 -6.69 14.17
N SER A 154 12.04 -6.03 15.32
CA SER A 154 13.23 -6.21 16.17
C SER A 154 13.04 -7.24 17.29
N ILE A 155 11.83 -7.79 17.45
CA ILE A 155 11.45 -8.78 18.46
C ILE A 155 11.47 -10.18 17.83
#